data_AF-A0A431PPR1-F1
#
_entry.id   AF-A0A431PPR1-F1
#
_cell.length_a   1.000
_cell.length_b   1.000
_cell.length_c   1.000
_cell.angle_alpha   90.00
_cell.angle_beta   90.00
_cell.angle_gamma   90.00
#
_symmetry.space_group_name_H-M   'P 1'
#
loop_
_entity.id
_entity.type
_entity.pdbx_description
1 polymer ?
#
loop_
_entity_poly.entity_id
_entity_poly.type
_entity_poly.pdbx_seq_one_letter_code
_entity_poly.pdbx_strand_id
1 'polypeptide(L)'
;MTAAVALKIEPATWLADAKEALAAVEALYNEGLASVRARVSRDGRIDNALFEADQHAAHGLAWFATYVQGLKELIHYAERLQAEGAYGETEELLNQIGFAELLAQVYGGIPMSQGEFVRLSDFGLSAQQIAARRPASVDRLILSGNTPANRARLAELIDHHAAAETIGASGLDETLEAIRSEMRKFAADHVVPYAQEWHAKNAYIPLEVIAGLAELGVFGLTIPEQYGGSGMGKIAMCVVSEELSRAYIGVGSLGTRSEIAGELILVGGTEAQKNKYLPKISSGEILPTAVFTEPNNGSDLAGLRTRAVREGDVYKVTGNKTWITHPVRADIMTLLTRTNPNEKGYKGLSMFIAEKPRGTDEAPFPAKGMTGGEIEVLGYRGMKEFEIGFDNFEVPAENLLGGEEGKGFKQLMETFESARIQTAARALGVAQCALDLGLKYAKERIQFGKPLFAFPRVYNKIVSMAVEIHVARQITYFAAREKDEGKRCDLEAGMAKLLGARVAWAAADNALQIHGGNGFALEYPVSRVLCDARILNIFEGAAEIQAQVIARRLLEG
;
A
#
# COMPACT_ATOMS: atom_id res chain seq x y z
N MET A 1 22.08 -42.91 -1.35
CA MET A 1 20.61 -42.86 -1.21
C MET A 1 20.27 -42.96 0.28
N THR A 2 20.16 -41.83 0.97
CA THR A 2 19.48 -41.74 2.26
C THR A 2 18.11 -41.14 1.96
N ALA A 3 17.06 -41.96 2.06
CA ALA A 3 15.70 -41.50 1.92
C ALA A 3 15.42 -40.48 3.03
N ALA A 4 15.35 -39.19 2.66
CA ALA A 4 14.77 -38.19 3.52
C ALA A 4 13.28 -38.55 3.65
N VAL A 5 12.85 -38.86 4.86
CA VAL A 5 11.44 -39.07 5.18
C VAL A 5 10.72 -37.74 4.94
N ALA A 6 10.06 -37.61 3.79
CA ALA A 6 9.09 -36.55 3.58
C ALA A 6 7.92 -36.83 4.53
N LEU A 7 7.82 -36.05 5.60
CA LEU A 7 6.63 -36.02 6.44
C LEU A 7 5.46 -35.55 5.56
N LYS A 8 4.66 -36.49 5.07
CA LYS A 8 3.32 -36.19 4.54
C LYS A 8 2.50 -35.67 5.71
N ILE A 9 2.27 -34.37 5.74
CA ILE A 9 1.35 -33.73 6.69
C ILE A 9 -0.06 -34.15 6.26
N GLU A 10 -0.78 -34.88 7.12
CA GLU A 10 -2.15 -35.28 6.80
C GLU A 10 -3.09 -34.07 6.84
N PRO A 11 -4.17 -34.05 6.02
CA PRO A 11 -5.01 -32.87 5.76
C PRO A 11 -5.78 -32.29 6.98
N ALA A 12 -5.69 -32.91 8.15
CA ALA A 12 -6.35 -32.46 9.38
C ALA A 12 -5.40 -31.87 10.45
N THR A 13 -4.08 -31.84 10.21
CA THR A 13 -3.08 -31.48 11.23
C THR A 13 -2.50 -30.06 11.11
N TRP A 14 -2.32 -29.56 9.88
CA TRP A 14 -1.77 -28.22 9.63
C TRP A 14 -2.55 -27.11 10.32
N LEU A 15 -3.87 -27.07 10.13
CA LEU A 15 -4.71 -25.96 10.61
C LEU A 15 -4.80 -25.93 12.16
N ALA A 16 -4.84 -27.10 12.79
CA ALA A 16 -4.80 -27.22 14.24
C ALA A 16 -3.46 -26.72 14.81
N ASP A 17 -2.34 -27.15 14.22
CA ASP A 17 -1.00 -26.67 14.60
C ASP A 17 -0.87 -25.16 14.38
N ALA A 18 -1.37 -24.64 13.25
CA ALA A 18 -1.35 -23.21 12.94
C ALA A 18 -2.12 -22.39 13.98
N LYS A 19 -3.32 -22.85 14.38
CA LYS A 19 -4.12 -22.18 15.43
C LYS A 19 -3.43 -22.20 16.80
N GLU A 20 -2.82 -23.32 17.19
CA GLU A 20 -2.05 -23.40 18.44
C GLU A 20 -0.82 -22.47 18.40
N ALA A 21 -0.09 -22.46 17.29
CA ALA A 21 1.07 -21.60 17.11
C ALA A 21 0.68 -20.11 17.11
N LEU A 22 -0.42 -19.74 16.45
CA LEU A 22 -0.95 -18.37 16.48
C LEU A 22 -1.26 -17.95 17.93
N ALA A 23 -1.98 -18.78 18.70
CA ALA A 23 -2.30 -18.47 20.09
C ALA A 23 -1.04 -18.25 20.95
N ALA A 24 0.03 -19.02 20.70
CA ALA A 24 1.30 -18.86 21.38
C ALA A 24 2.01 -17.54 21.01
N VAL A 25 1.97 -17.18 19.72
CA VAL A 25 2.52 -15.91 19.21
C VAL A 25 1.72 -14.70 19.72
N GLU A 26 0.40 -14.79 19.80
CA GLU A 26 -0.45 -13.74 20.40
C GLU A 26 -0.14 -13.55 21.89
N ALA A 27 0.12 -14.62 22.63
CA ALA A 27 0.58 -14.54 24.01
C ALA A 27 1.92 -13.78 24.12
N LEU A 28 2.90 -14.09 23.28
CA LEU A 28 4.17 -13.35 23.22
C LEU A 28 3.96 -11.89 22.87
N TYR A 29 3.12 -11.62 21.88
CA TYR A 29 2.78 -10.26 21.47
C TYR A 29 2.16 -9.47 22.63
N ASN A 30 1.20 -10.04 23.35
CA ASN A 30 0.55 -9.39 24.48
C ASN A 30 1.51 -9.13 25.65
N GLU A 31 2.41 -10.08 25.95
CA GLU A 31 3.47 -9.88 26.95
C GLU A 31 4.43 -8.76 26.53
N GLY A 32 4.84 -8.75 25.25
CA GLY A 32 5.70 -7.71 24.69
C GLY A 32 5.03 -6.32 24.70
N LEU A 33 3.76 -6.25 24.32
CA LEU A 33 2.94 -5.03 24.34
C LEU A 33 2.85 -4.45 25.75
N ALA A 34 2.54 -5.29 26.75
CA ALA A 34 2.47 -4.87 28.15
C ALA A 34 3.82 -4.36 28.66
N SER A 35 4.90 -5.04 28.33
CA SER A 35 6.27 -4.66 28.69
C SER A 35 6.66 -3.30 28.10
N VAL A 36 6.51 -3.12 26.79
CA VAL A 36 6.81 -1.84 26.12
C VAL A 36 5.91 -0.73 26.66
N ARG A 37 4.61 -0.98 26.85
CA ARG A 37 3.68 0.00 27.44
C ARG A 37 4.17 0.50 28.79
N ALA A 38 4.67 -0.38 29.65
CA ALA A 38 5.21 0.00 30.94
C ALA A 38 6.47 0.89 30.82
N ARG A 39 7.31 0.68 29.79
CA ARG A 39 8.53 1.48 29.55
C ARG A 39 8.24 2.86 28.95
N VAL A 40 7.23 2.97 28.09
CA VAL A 40 6.91 4.21 27.38
C VAL A 40 5.80 5.04 28.02
N SER A 41 5.26 4.60 29.16
CA SER A 41 4.21 5.32 29.88
C SER A 41 4.73 6.04 31.12
N ARG A 42 4.17 7.22 31.39
CA ARG A 42 4.30 7.96 32.65
C ARG A 42 2.91 8.34 33.13
N ASP A 43 2.62 8.12 34.41
CA ASP A 43 1.32 8.44 35.03
C ASP A 43 0.10 7.84 34.27
N GLY A 44 0.27 6.63 33.74
CA GLY A 44 -0.78 5.91 33.02
C GLY A 44 -1.05 6.40 31.59
N ARG A 45 -0.22 7.30 31.06
CA ARG A 45 -0.31 7.81 29.68
C ARG A 45 1.00 7.61 28.94
N ILE A 46 0.94 7.51 27.62
CA ILE A 46 2.13 7.45 26.78
C ILE A 46 2.89 8.78 26.90
N ASP A 47 4.15 8.71 27.31
CA ASP A 47 5.06 9.85 27.37
C ASP A 47 5.85 9.94 26.07
N ASN A 48 5.83 11.10 25.41
CA ASN A 48 6.46 11.25 24.09
C ASN A 48 7.98 11.05 24.13
N ALA A 49 8.65 11.49 25.19
CA ALA A 49 10.11 11.36 25.30
C ALA A 49 10.52 9.90 25.56
N LEU A 50 9.76 9.18 26.39
CA LEU A 50 9.99 7.74 26.60
C LEU A 50 9.68 6.92 25.34
N PHE A 51 8.60 7.27 24.63
CA PHE A 51 8.26 6.64 23.36
C PHE A 51 9.38 6.84 22.33
N GLU A 52 9.91 8.06 22.20
CA GLU A 52 11.02 8.36 21.29
C GLU A 52 12.30 7.61 21.69
N ALA A 53 12.60 7.53 22.99
CA ALA A 53 13.77 6.80 23.48
C ALA A 53 13.69 5.28 23.25
N ASP A 54 12.48 4.70 23.26
CA ASP A 54 12.23 3.26 23.02
C ASP A 54 11.57 3.01 21.65
N GLN A 55 11.82 3.89 20.69
CA GLN A 55 11.13 3.89 19.39
C GLN A 55 11.33 2.58 18.62
N HIS A 56 12.52 1.96 18.70
CA HIS A 56 12.79 0.67 18.06
C HIS A 56 11.83 -0.42 18.55
N ALA A 57 11.62 -0.54 19.87
CA ALA A 57 10.69 -1.52 20.41
C ALA A 57 9.23 -1.14 20.12
N ALA A 58 8.89 0.15 20.19
CA ALA A 58 7.54 0.61 19.87
C ALA A 58 7.18 0.34 18.39
N HIS A 59 8.03 0.72 17.44
CA HIS A 59 7.85 0.40 16.02
C HIS A 59 7.90 -1.11 15.78
N GLY A 60 8.75 -1.80 16.53
CA GLY A 60 8.81 -3.25 16.59
C GLY A 60 7.47 -3.91 16.91
N LEU A 61 6.66 -3.33 17.80
CA LEU A 61 5.31 -3.83 18.08
C LEU A 61 4.38 -3.70 16.87
N ALA A 62 4.52 -2.64 16.07
CA ALA A 62 3.73 -2.49 14.85
C ALA A 62 4.05 -3.59 13.83
N TRP A 63 5.33 -3.92 13.67
CA TRP A 63 5.77 -5.04 12.82
C TRP A 63 5.34 -6.39 13.40
N PHE A 64 5.42 -6.58 14.71
CA PHE A 64 4.98 -7.81 15.35
C PHE A 64 3.45 -7.99 15.20
N ALA A 65 2.66 -6.94 15.43
CA ALA A 65 1.22 -6.96 15.19
C ALA A 65 0.88 -7.24 13.72
N THR A 66 1.65 -6.70 12.77
CA THR A 66 1.52 -6.99 11.34
C THR A 66 1.72 -8.48 11.05
N TYR A 67 2.68 -9.14 11.71
CA TYR A 67 2.94 -10.58 11.54
C TYR A 67 1.85 -11.43 12.19
N VAL A 68 1.36 -11.04 13.38
CA VAL A 68 0.19 -11.65 14.01
C VAL A 68 -1.02 -11.58 13.07
N GLN A 69 -1.28 -10.43 12.46
CA GLN A 69 -2.36 -10.26 11.50
C GLN A 69 -2.16 -11.12 10.24
N GLY A 70 -0.93 -11.21 9.72
CA GLY A 70 -0.61 -12.10 8.60
C GLY A 70 -0.91 -13.58 8.92
N LEU A 71 -0.49 -14.06 10.10
CA LEU A 71 -0.77 -15.43 10.54
C LEU A 71 -2.28 -15.70 10.67
N LYS A 72 -3.04 -14.74 11.22
CA LYS A 72 -4.51 -14.80 11.29
C LYS A 72 -5.14 -14.93 9.91
N GLU A 73 -4.77 -14.04 8.99
CA GLU A 73 -5.39 -14.00 7.67
C GLU A 73 -5.04 -15.21 6.80
N LEU A 74 -3.88 -15.85 7.01
CA LEU A 74 -3.55 -17.13 6.35
C LEU A 74 -4.45 -18.28 6.85
N ILE A 75 -4.77 -18.31 8.16
CA ILE A 75 -5.72 -19.27 8.74
C ILE A 75 -7.12 -19.02 8.17
N HIS A 76 -7.60 -17.77 8.21
CA HIS A 76 -8.91 -17.40 7.67
C HIS A 76 -9.03 -17.71 6.18
N TYR A 77 -7.97 -17.44 5.40
CA TYR A 77 -7.92 -17.79 3.99
C TYR A 77 -8.05 -19.30 3.77
N ALA A 78 -7.32 -20.12 4.52
CA ALA A 78 -7.42 -21.57 4.44
C ALA A 78 -8.85 -22.05 4.73
N GLU A 79 -9.45 -21.56 5.82
CA GLU A 79 -10.80 -21.94 6.23
C GLU A 79 -11.86 -21.56 5.19
N ARG A 80 -11.79 -20.35 4.63
CA ARG A 80 -12.72 -19.90 3.58
C ARG A 80 -12.60 -20.77 2.33
N LEU A 81 -11.40 -20.93 1.78
CA LEU A 81 -11.22 -21.73 0.56
C LEU A 81 -11.53 -23.21 0.77
N GLN A 82 -11.29 -23.76 1.97
CA GLN A 82 -11.70 -25.13 2.30
C GLN A 82 -13.23 -25.27 2.27
N ALA A 83 -13.96 -24.29 2.83
CA ALA A 83 -15.42 -24.27 2.80
C ALA A 83 -15.98 -24.14 1.37
N GLU A 84 -15.26 -23.42 0.50
CA GLU A 84 -15.60 -23.23 -0.91
C GLU A 84 -15.13 -24.39 -1.83
N GLY A 85 -14.33 -25.33 -1.30
CA GLY A 85 -13.76 -26.42 -2.09
C GLY A 85 -12.64 -25.98 -3.06
N ALA A 86 -12.05 -24.81 -2.83
CA ALA A 86 -11.03 -24.17 -3.67
C ALA A 86 -9.61 -24.20 -3.04
N TYR A 87 -9.43 -24.86 -1.90
CA TYR A 87 -8.13 -24.98 -1.23
C TYR A 87 -7.32 -26.16 -1.81
N GLY A 88 -6.58 -25.90 -2.89
CA GLY A 88 -5.73 -26.86 -3.58
C GLY A 88 -4.27 -26.88 -3.09
N GLU A 89 -3.44 -27.63 -3.82
CA GLU A 89 -2.01 -27.81 -3.47
C GLU A 89 -1.22 -26.49 -3.53
N THR A 90 -1.55 -25.60 -4.48
CA THR A 90 -0.90 -24.29 -4.61
C THR A 90 -1.19 -23.43 -3.38
N GLU A 91 -2.46 -23.36 -2.98
CA GLU A 91 -2.94 -22.62 -1.82
C GLU A 91 -2.34 -23.17 -0.52
N GLU A 92 -2.30 -24.50 -0.40
CA GLU A 92 -1.66 -25.18 0.72
C GLU A 92 -0.18 -24.81 0.84
N LEU A 93 0.59 -24.89 -0.24
CA LEU A 93 2.02 -24.58 -0.23
C LEU A 93 2.29 -23.09 0.02
N LEU A 94 1.51 -22.18 -0.56
CA LEU A 94 1.60 -20.75 -0.28
C LEU A 94 1.42 -20.47 1.21
N ASN A 95 0.36 -21.04 1.80
CA ASN A 95 0.06 -20.89 3.22
C ASN A 95 1.14 -21.53 4.10
N GLN A 96 1.56 -22.76 3.80
CA GLN A 96 2.55 -23.48 4.61
C GLN A 96 3.90 -22.78 4.64
N ILE A 97 4.38 -22.34 3.48
CA ILE A 97 5.67 -21.62 3.38
C ILE A 97 5.55 -20.25 4.05
N GLY A 98 4.47 -19.50 3.81
CA GLY A 98 4.26 -18.18 4.38
C GLY A 98 4.15 -18.19 5.90
N PHE A 99 3.32 -19.07 6.44
CA PHE A 99 3.11 -19.20 7.88
C PHE A 99 4.39 -19.67 8.59
N ALA A 100 5.11 -20.63 8.03
CA ALA A 100 6.39 -21.08 8.58
C ALA A 100 7.46 -19.98 8.57
N GLU A 101 7.54 -19.17 7.51
CA GLU A 101 8.49 -18.06 7.42
C GLU A 101 8.15 -16.94 8.41
N LEU A 102 6.87 -16.56 8.53
CA LEU A 102 6.42 -15.56 9.50
C LEU A 102 6.72 -16.04 10.94
N LEU A 103 6.44 -17.31 11.26
CA LEU A 103 6.79 -17.88 12.57
C LEU A 103 8.30 -17.85 12.80
N ALA A 104 9.11 -18.32 11.85
CA ALA A 104 10.56 -18.32 11.97
C ALA A 104 11.12 -16.92 12.24
N GLN A 105 10.58 -15.91 11.58
CA GLN A 105 10.97 -14.50 11.78
C GLN A 105 10.44 -13.92 13.10
N VAL A 106 9.26 -14.29 13.59
CA VAL A 106 8.81 -13.89 14.94
C VAL A 106 9.82 -14.33 16.00
N TYR A 107 10.31 -15.57 15.92
CA TYR A 107 11.27 -16.10 16.89
C TYR A 107 12.75 -15.76 16.59
N GLY A 108 13.10 -15.44 15.34
CA GLY A 108 14.47 -15.16 14.90
C GLY A 108 14.81 -13.67 14.74
N GLY A 109 13.80 -12.82 14.54
CA GLY A 109 13.91 -11.40 14.27
C GLY A 109 13.09 -11.00 13.03
N ILE A 110 12.19 -10.03 13.20
CA ILE A 110 11.36 -9.50 12.13
C ILE A 110 12.13 -8.36 11.44
N PRO A 111 12.37 -8.42 10.11
CA PRO A 111 13.02 -7.33 9.39
C PRO A 111 12.07 -6.14 9.24
N MET A 112 12.42 -5.02 9.86
CA MET A 112 11.75 -3.72 9.68
C MET A 112 12.35 -2.98 8.48
N SER A 113 13.67 -3.11 8.32
CA SER A 113 14.45 -2.69 7.14
C SER A 113 15.52 -3.76 6.86
N GLN A 114 16.44 -3.51 5.91
CA GLN A 114 17.56 -4.44 5.68
C GLN A 114 18.54 -4.48 6.86
N GLY A 115 18.69 -3.37 7.59
CA GLY A 115 19.63 -3.24 8.71
C GLY A 115 18.98 -3.35 10.09
N GLU A 116 17.66 -3.22 10.17
CA GLU A 116 16.93 -3.16 11.43
C GLU A 116 16.01 -4.38 11.58
N PHE A 117 16.27 -5.12 12.66
CA PHE A 117 15.47 -6.28 13.04
C PHE A 117 14.94 -6.05 14.44
N VAL A 118 13.63 -6.23 14.62
CA VAL A 118 13.07 -6.33 15.97
C VAL A 118 13.07 -7.79 16.41
N ARG A 119 13.53 -8.04 17.64
CA ARG A 119 13.54 -9.36 18.28
C ARG A 119 12.68 -9.34 19.53
N LEU A 120 12.27 -10.52 19.98
CA LEU A 120 11.48 -10.67 21.21
C LEU A 120 12.18 -10.08 22.45
N SER A 121 13.52 -10.09 22.48
CA SER A 121 14.32 -9.44 23.52
C SER A 121 14.17 -7.92 23.55
N ASP A 122 13.90 -7.28 22.41
CA ASP A 122 13.74 -5.82 22.32
C ASP A 122 12.45 -5.37 23.04
N PHE A 123 11.46 -6.27 23.14
CA PHE A 123 10.27 -6.07 23.97
C PHE A 123 10.50 -6.38 25.45
N GLY A 124 11.72 -6.76 25.86
CA GLY A 124 12.05 -7.13 27.24
C GLY A 124 11.63 -8.54 27.65
N LEU A 125 11.35 -9.42 26.69
CA LEU A 125 11.00 -10.81 26.97
C LEU A 125 12.25 -11.64 27.27
N SER A 126 12.23 -12.37 28.38
CA SER A 126 13.32 -13.27 28.75
C SER A 126 13.32 -14.56 27.92
N ALA A 127 14.48 -15.23 27.83
CA ALA A 127 14.58 -16.52 27.16
C ALA A 127 13.61 -17.58 27.74
N GLN A 128 13.33 -17.51 29.04
CA GLN A 128 12.39 -18.42 29.71
C GLN A 128 10.94 -18.16 29.26
N GLN A 129 10.53 -16.90 29.17
CA GLN A 129 9.20 -16.53 28.64
C GLN A 129 9.05 -16.98 27.18
N ILE A 130 10.07 -16.72 26.36
CA ILE A 130 10.07 -17.12 24.95
C ILE A 130 9.94 -18.64 24.82
N ALA A 131 10.73 -19.42 25.58
CA ALA A 131 10.66 -20.87 25.57
C ALA A 131 9.29 -21.40 26.04
N ALA A 132 8.70 -20.78 27.06
CA ALA A 132 7.38 -21.15 27.56
C ALA A 132 6.24 -20.92 26.55
N ARG A 133 6.45 -20.04 25.56
CA ARG A 133 5.48 -19.73 24.50
C ARG A 133 5.85 -20.36 23.15
N ARG A 134 6.67 -21.41 23.13
CA ARG A 134 7.06 -22.12 21.91
C ARG A 134 6.60 -23.58 21.97
N PRO A 135 5.30 -23.86 21.77
CA PRO A 135 4.81 -25.23 21.75
C PRO A 135 5.42 -26.02 20.58
N ALA A 136 5.37 -27.34 20.64
CA ALA A 136 5.94 -28.21 19.62
C ALA A 136 5.35 -27.98 18.21
N SER A 137 4.11 -27.47 18.11
CA SER A 137 3.50 -27.05 16.83
C SER A 137 4.29 -25.94 16.15
N VAL A 138 4.79 -24.94 16.88
CA VAL A 138 5.65 -23.89 16.31
C VAL A 138 6.87 -24.51 15.63
N ASP A 139 7.56 -25.43 16.31
CA ASP A 139 8.74 -26.09 15.74
C ASP A 139 8.39 -26.98 14.57
N ARG A 140 7.29 -27.74 14.64
CA ARG A 140 6.81 -28.55 13.51
C ARG A 140 6.55 -27.70 12.27
N LEU A 141 5.81 -26.60 12.42
CA LEU A 141 5.47 -25.71 11.30
C LEU A 141 6.71 -25.06 10.70
N ILE A 142 7.62 -24.54 11.52
CA ILE A 142 8.88 -23.94 11.05
C ILE A 142 9.72 -24.96 10.28
N LEU A 143 9.88 -26.18 10.81
CA LEU A 143 10.75 -27.20 10.22
C LEU A 143 10.16 -27.88 8.98
N SER A 144 8.83 -27.89 8.83
CA SER A 144 8.15 -28.60 7.74
C SER A 144 7.57 -27.70 6.66
N GLY A 145 7.24 -26.44 6.95
CA GLY A 145 6.57 -25.55 5.99
C GLY A 145 7.51 -24.95 4.95
N ASN A 146 8.52 -24.19 5.38
CA ASN A 146 9.44 -23.50 4.47
C ASN A 146 10.69 -24.35 4.12
N THR A 147 10.47 -25.49 3.46
CA THR A 147 11.54 -26.43 3.09
C THR A 147 11.99 -26.28 1.64
N PRO A 148 13.22 -26.73 1.28
CA PRO A 148 13.64 -26.78 -0.12
C PRO A 148 12.70 -27.60 -1.02
N ALA A 149 12.10 -28.67 -0.47
CA ALA A 149 11.15 -29.52 -1.19
C ALA A 149 9.84 -28.78 -1.48
N ASN A 150 9.25 -28.13 -0.48
CA ASN A 150 8.02 -27.36 -0.66
C ASN A 150 8.22 -26.17 -1.61
N ARG A 151 9.37 -25.48 -1.52
CA ARG A 151 9.72 -24.43 -2.47
C ARG A 151 9.89 -24.95 -3.89
N ALA A 152 10.56 -26.09 -4.07
CA ALA A 152 10.69 -26.69 -5.39
C ALA A 152 9.32 -27.09 -5.96
N ARG A 153 8.44 -27.68 -5.13
CA ARG A 153 7.10 -28.08 -5.55
C ARG A 153 6.23 -26.89 -5.93
N LEU A 154 6.24 -25.82 -5.12
CA LEU A 154 5.50 -24.60 -5.46
C LEU A 154 6.07 -23.93 -6.72
N ALA A 155 7.39 -23.98 -6.92
CA ALA A 155 8.00 -23.49 -8.16
C ALA A 155 7.52 -24.28 -9.39
N GLU A 156 7.40 -25.61 -9.32
CA GLU A 156 6.81 -26.42 -10.39
C GLU A 156 5.37 -26.00 -10.67
N LEU A 157 4.53 -25.83 -9.63
CA LEU A 157 3.14 -25.41 -9.79
C LEU A 157 3.04 -24.02 -10.44
N ILE A 158 3.90 -23.06 -10.05
CA ILE A 158 3.96 -21.74 -10.67
C ILE A 158 4.35 -21.84 -12.15
N ASP A 159 5.28 -22.72 -12.50
CA ASP A 159 5.73 -22.89 -13.89
C ASP A 159 4.61 -23.44 -14.80
N HIS A 160 3.82 -24.39 -14.28
CA HIS A 160 2.71 -25.03 -14.98
C HIS A 160 1.45 -24.14 -15.08
N HIS A 161 1.28 -23.15 -14.19
CA HIS A 161 0.12 -22.24 -14.15
C HIS A 161 0.40 -20.84 -14.70
N ALA A 162 1.35 -20.68 -15.63
CA ALA A 162 1.77 -19.36 -16.14
C ALA A 162 0.66 -18.52 -16.82
N ALA A 163 -0.50 -19.10 -17.11
CA ALA A 163 -1.67 -18.40 -17.66
C ALA A 163 -2.69 -17.95 -16.59
N ALA A 164 -2.48 -18.30 -15.31
CA ALA A 164 -3.38 -17.93 -14.23
C ALA A 164 -3.25 -16.44 -13.87
N GLU A 165 -4.37 -15.88 -13.41
CA GLU A 165 -4.48 -14.46 -13.12
C GLU A 165 -3.62 -14.03 -11.91
N THR A 166 -3.60 -14.90 -10.91
CA THR A 166 -2.85 -14.83 -9.67
C THR A 166 -2.21 -16.19 -9.40
N ILE A 167 -1.19 -16.24 -8.54
CA ILE A 167 -0.66 -17.52 -8.06
C ILE A 167 -1.53 -17.96 -6.89
N GLY A 168 -2.32 -19.01 -7.12
CA GLY A 168 -3.33 -19.50 -6.20
C GLY A 168 -4.62 -18.69 -6.23
N ALA A 169 -5.73 -19.28 -5.79
CA ALA A 169 -7.02 -18.60 -5.72
C ALA A 169 -6.98 -17.41 -4.76
N SER A 170 -7.55 -16.27 -5.18
CA SER A 170 -7.59 -15.04 -4.38
C SER A 170 -8.55 -15.13 -3.18
N GLY A 171 -9.59 -15.96 -3.30
CA GLY A 171 -10.73 -16.01 -2.37
C GLY A 171 -11.71 -14.84 -2.53
N LEU A 172 -11.74 -14.21 -3.71
CA LEU A 172 -12.73 -13.22 -4.09
C LEU A 172 -13.90 -13.86 -4.84
N ASP A 173 -15.06 -13.18 -4.82
CA ASP A 173 -16.23 -13.61 -5.59
C ASP A 173 -16.04 -13.40 -7.11
N GLU A 174 -16.93 -14.00 -7.89
CA GLU A 174 -16.91 -13.95 -9.36
C GLU A 174 -17.02 -12.52 -9.93
N THR A 175 -17.68 -11.61 -9.22
CA THR A 175 -17.84 -10.21 -9.67
C THR A 175 -16.50 -9.49 -9.58
N LEU A 176 -15.79 -9.65 -8.46
CA LEU A 176 -14.47 -9.07 -8.26
C LEU A 176 -13.42 -9.68 -9.19
N GLU A 177 -13.51 -10.98 -9.49
CA GLU A 177 -12.64 -11.61 -10.50
C GLU A 177 -12.96 -11.13 -11.93
N ALA A 178 -14.22 -10.87 -12.26
CA ALA A 178 -14.57 -10.26 -13.54
C ALA A 178 -13.97 -8.84 -13.69
N ILE A 179 -14.04 -8.04 -12.62
CA ILE A 179 -13.39 -6.71 -12.58
C ILE A 179 -11.88 -6.84 -12.76
N ARG A 180 -11.25 -7.81 -12.10
CA ARG A 180 -9.80 -8.10 -12.26
C ARG A 180 -9.45 -8.37 -13.72
N SER A 181 -10.18 -9.29 -14.35
CA SER A 181 -9.99 -9.68 -15.74
C SER A 181 -10.14 -8.49 -16.70
N GLU A 182 -11.15 -7.63 -16.47
CA GLU A 182 -11.39 -6.45 -17.30
C GLU A 182 -10.26 -5.42 -17.17
N MET A 183 -9.85 -5.08 -15.94
CA MET A 183 -8.74 -4.13 -15.70
C MET A 183 -7.42 -4.65 -16.27
N ARG A 184 -7.17 -5.95 -16.14
CA ARG A 184 -5.97 -6.57 -16.72
C ARG A 184 -5.97 -6.48 -18.23
N LYS A 185 -7.10 -6.77 -18.87
CA LYS A 185 -7.23 -6.69 -20.33
C LYS A 185 -6.95 -5.26 -20.80
N PHE A 186 -7.61 -4.27 -20.19
CA PHE A 186 -7.36 -2.87 -20.49
C PHE A 186 -5.88 -2.50 -20.33
N ALA A 187 -5.27 -2.88 -19.21
CA ALA A 187 -3.86 -2.63 -18.93
C ALA A 187 -2.92 -3.30 -19.96
N ALA A 188 -3.18 -4.54 -20.35
CA ALA A 188 -2.38 -5.27 -21.32
C ALA A 188 -2.42 -4.62 -22.72
N ASP A 189 -3.58 -4.09 -23.11
CA ASP A 189 -3.79 -3.49 -24.43
C ASP A 189 -3.29 -2.02 -24.49
N HIS A 190 -3.48 -1.26 -23.41
CA HIS A 190 -3.31 0.21 -23.43
C HIS A 190 -2.16 0.75 -22.57
N VAL A 191 -1.58 -0.05 -21.67
CA VAL A 191 -0.57 0.43 -20.71
C VAL A 191 0.75 -0.31 -20.82
N VAL A 192 0.73 -1.64 -20.65
CA VAL A 192 1.94 -2.47 -20.58
C VAL A 192 2.88 -2.26 -21.77
N PRO A 193 2.41 -2.20 -23.04
CA PRO A 193 3.29 -2.03 -24.20
C PRO A 193 4.02 -0.68 -24.24
N TYR A 194 3.50 0.34 -23.56
CA TYR A 194 3.94 1.72 -23.69
C TYR A 194 4.58 2.30 -22.43
N ALA A 195 4.30 1.72 -21.25
CA ALA A 195 4.71 2.27 -19.96
C ALA A 195 6.23 2.46 -19.83
N GLN A 196 7.04 1.58 -20.44
CA GLN A 196 8.51 1.74 -20.42
C GLN A 196 8.96 2.93 -21.27
N GLU A 197 8.33 3.16 -22.43
CA GLU A 197 8.63 4.30 -23.28
C GLU A 197 8.23 5.61 -22.60
N TRP A 198 7.02 5.67 -22.02
CA TRP A 198 6.58 6.84 -21.26
C TRP A 198 7.53 7.14 -20.12
N HIS A 199 7.91 6.10 -19.38
CA HIS A 199 8.89 6.24 -18.31
C HIS A 199 10.20 6.76 -18.87
N ALA A 200 10.82 6.15 -19.88
CA ALA A 200 12.11 6.56 -20.42
C ALA A 200 12.12 8.01 -20.96
N LYS A 201 11.03 8.44 -21.62
CA LYS A 201 10.88 9.79 -22.19
C LYS A 201 10.46 10.85 -21.16
N ASN A 202 10.26 10.48 -19.90
CA ASN A 202 9.65 11.35 -18.89
C ASN A 202 8.31 11.93 -19.37
N ALA A 203 7.51 11.11 -20.06
CA ALA A 203 6.23 11.51 -20.61
C ALA A 203 5.10 11.24 -19.62
N TYR A 204 4.06 12.08 -19.69
CA TYR A 204 2.82 11.81 -19.01
C TYR A 204 2.16 10.53 -19.52
N ILE A 205 1.43 9.84 -18.64
CA ILE A 205 0.40 8.88 -19.06
C ILE A 205 -0.57 9.61 -20.00
N PRO A 206 -0.82 9.11 -21.22
CA PRO A 206 -1.66 9.79 -22.21
C PRO A 206 -3.08 10.05 -21.70
N LEU A 207 -3.71 11.14 -22.17
CA LEU A 207 -5.09 11.48 -21.78
C LEU A 207 -6.09 10.43 -22.27
N GLU A 208 -5.77 9.70 -23.33
CA GLU A 208 -6.56 8.60 -23.89
C GLU A 208 -6.65 7.43 -22.91
N VAL A 209 -5.59 7.16 -22.14
CA VAL A 209 -5.62 6.17 -21.06
C VAL A 209 -6.55 6.63 -19.94
N ILE A 210 -6.49 7.92 -19.58
CA ILE A 210 -7.40 8.52 -18.59
C ILE A 210 -8.85 8.42 -19.06
N ALA A 211 -9.12 8.74 -20.33
CA ALA A 211 -10.46 8.63 -20.91
C ALA A 211 -10.97 7.18 -20.89
N GLY A 212 -10.14 6.20 -21.28
CA GLY A 212 -10.52 4.79 -21.20
C GLY A 212 -10.82 4.32 -19.77
N LEU A 213 -10.05 4.77 -18.77
CA LEU A 213 -10.36 4.49 -17.37
C LEU A 213 -11.68 5.13 -16.90
N ALA A 214 -11.99 6.33 -17.40
CA ALA A 214 -13.26 7.00 -17.12
C ALA A 214 -14.45 6.24 -17.73
N GLU A 215 -14.33 5.76 -18.97
CA GLU A 215 -15.34 4.94 -19.65
C GLU A 215 -15.60 3.62 -18.91
N LEU A 216 -14.57 3.05 -18.30
CA LEU A 216 -14.66 1.86 -17.44
C LEU A 216 -15.18 2.16 -16.02
N GLY A 217 -15.49 3.43 -15.69
CA GLY A 217 -16.03 3.82 -14.39
C GLY A 217 -15.02 3.85 -13.23
N VAL A 218 -13.71 3.76 -13.51
CA VAL A 218 -12.66 3.65 -12.47
C VAL A 218 -12.67 4.85 -11.52
N PHE A 219 -12.91 6.06 -12.02
CA PHE A 219 -12.90 7.28 -11.20
C PHE A 219 -14.13 7.42 -10.29
N GLY A 220 -15.21 6.72 -10.63
CA GLY A 220 -16.48 6.70 -9.90
C GLY A 220 -16.75 5.45 -9.10
N LEU A 221 -15.81 4.50 -9.05
CA LEU A 221 -16.07 3.12 -8.62
C LEU A 221 -16.71 3.05 -7.22
N THR A 222 -16.17 3.82 -6.26
CA THR A 222 -16.67 3.86 -4.88
C THR A 222 -17.56 5.09 -4.59
N ILE A 223 -17.83 5.93 -5.59
CA ILE A 223 -18.72 7.09 -5.43
C ILE A 223 -20.18 6.58 -5.49
N PRO A 224 -21.07 7.05 -4.60
CA PRO A 224 -22.49 6.64 -4.63
C PRO A 224 -23.17 6.91 -5.98
N GLU A 225 -24.10 6.04 -6.37
CA GLU A 225 -24.85 6.14 -7.63
C GLU A 225 -25.58 7.49 -7.81
N GLN A 226 -26.08 8.09 -6.72
CA GLN A 226 -26.74 9.41 -6.77
C GLN A 226 -25.81 10.53 -7.27
N TYR A 227 -24.49 10.31 -7.21
CA TYR A 227 -23.47 11.20 -7.75
C TYR A 227 -22.81 10.61 -9.00
N GLY A 228 -23.47 9.68 -9.70
CA GLY A 228 -23.01 9.12 -10.97
C GLY A 228 -21.85 8.11 -10.87
N GLY A 229 -21.59 7.55 -9.69
CA GLY A 229 -20.62 6.47 -9.50
C GLY A 229 -21.26 5.08 -9.49
N SER A 230 -20.46 4.04 -9.23
CA SER A 230 -20.92 2.64 -9.21
C SER A 230 -21.29 2.15 -7.81
N GLY A 231 -20.99 2.90 -6.75
CA GLY A 231 -21.29 2.54 -5.37
C GLY A 231 -20.64 1.22 -4.90
N MET A 232 -19.60 0.74 -5.57
CA MET A 232 -18.89 -0.48 -5.19
C MET A 232 -18.01 -0.27 -3.96
N GLY A 233 -17.68 -1.37 -3.29
CA GLY A 233 -16.85 -1.37 -2.10
C GLY A 233 -15.36 -1.09 -2.36
N LYS A 234 -14.65 -0.82 -1.27
CA LYS A 234 -13.20 -0.67 -1.18
C LYS A 234 -12.47 -1.91 -1.64
N ILE A 235 -13.03 -3.12 -1.46
CA ILE A 235 -12.39 -4.33 -1.99
C ILE A 235 -12.35 -4.32 -3.54
N ALA A 236 -13.40 -3.86 -4.21
CA ALA A 236 -13.42 -3.72 -5.66
C ALA A 236 -12.34 -2.72 -6.12
N MET A 237 -12.23 -1.59 -5.41
CA MET A 237 -11.21 -0.60 -5.72
C MET A 237 -9.78 -1.10 -5.44
N CYS A 238 -9.58 -2.00 -4.47
CA CYS A 238 -8.28 -2.67 -4.29
C CYS A 238 -7.91 -3.51 -5.50
N VAL A 239 -8.84 -4.30 -6.03
CA VAL A 239 -8.61 -5.14 -7.22
C VAL A 239 -8.26 -4.29 -8.43
N VAL A 240 -9.02 -3.21 -8.66
CA VAL A 240 -8.75 -2.26 -9.75
C VAL A 240 -7.36 -1.64 -9.61
N SER A 241 -7.03 -1.11 -8.43
CA SER A 241 -5.72 -0.49 -8.17
C SER A 241 -4.57 -1.48 -8.28
N GLU A 242 -4.75 -2.73 -7.87
CA GLU A 242 -3.76 -3.80 -7.99
C GLU A 242 -3.43 -4.09 -9.46
N GLU A 243 -4.44 -4.35 -10.30
CA GLU A 243 -4.22 -4.68 -11.72
C GLU A 243 -3.66 -3.50 -12.53
N LEU A 244 -4.15 -2.28 -12.29
CA LEU A 244 -3.63 -1.10 -12.97
C LEU A 244 -2.18 -0.80 -12.53
N SER A 245 -1.85 -1.01 -11.25
CA SER A 245 -0.48 -0.81 -10.74
C SER A 245 0.49 -1.89 -11.17
N ARG A 246 0.00 -3.12 -11.43
CA ARG A 246 0.77 -4.20 -12.07
C ARG A 246 1.27 -3.79 -13.45
N ALA A 247 0.50 -2.99 -14.18
CA ALA A 247 0.94 -2.44 -15.46
C ALA A 247 1.90 -1.25 -15.28
N TYR A 248 1.46 -0.26 -14.50
CA TYR A 248 2.25 0.89 -14.11
C TYR A 248 1.60 1.59 -12.91
N ILE A 249 2.34 1.75 -11.82
CA ILE A 249 1.86 2.37 -10.56
C ILE A 249 1.19 3.74 -10.76
N GLY A 250 1.63 4.53 -11.76
CA GLY A 250 1.03 5.82 -12.08
C GLY A 250 -0.42 5.68 -12.55
N VAL A 251 -0.74 4.62 -13.29
CA VAL A 251 -2.10 4.37 -13.79
C VAL A 251 -3.03 3.97 -12.65
N GLY A 252 -2.61 3.07 -11.77
CA GLY A 252 -3.41 2.74 -10.57
C GLY A 252 -3.59 3.95 -9.64
N SER A 253 -2.58 4.81 -9.56
CA SER A 253 -2.66 6.02 -8.74
C SER A 253 -3.64 7.07 -9.26
N LEU A 254 -3.98 7.11 -10.56
CA LEU A 254 -5.04 7.98 -11.09
C LEU A 254 -6.39 7.67 -10.41
N GLY A 255 -6.74 6.38 -10.33
CA GLY A 255 -7.96 5.92 -9.65
C GLY A 255 -7.94 6.27 -8.15
N THR A 256 -6.82 6.02 -7.48
CA THR A 256 -6.66 6.36 -6.05
C THR A 256 -6.88 7.85 -5.77
N ARG A 257 -6.40 8.75 -6.64
CA ARG A 257 -6.60 10.19 -6.43
C ARG A 257 -8.08 10.57 -6.51
N SER A 258 -8.79 10.00 -7.47
CA SER A 258 -10.25 10.17 -7.59
C SER A 258 -10.99 9.67 -6.35
N GLU A 259 -10.68 8.44 -5.92
CA GLU A 259 -11.30 7.83 -4.75
C GLU A 259 -11.11 8.66 -3.48
N ILE A 260 -9.87 9.06 -3.17
CA ILE A 260 -9.56 9.78 -1.93
C ILE A 260 -10.16 11.20 -1.95
N ALA A 261 -10.14 11.89 -3.09
CA ALA A 261 -10.79 13.19 -3.22
C ALA A 261 -12.32 13.08 -3.11
N GLY A 262 -12.92 12.05 -3.74
CA GLY A 262 -14.34 11.74 -3.63
C GLY A 262 -14.75 11.46 -2.19
N GLU A 263 -14.01 10.61 -1.48
CA GLU A 263 -14.25 10.30 -0.06
C GLU A 263 -14.11 11.54 0.83
N LEU A 264 -13.07 12.36 0.62
CA LEU A 264 -12.87 13.61 1.35
C LEU A 264 -14.09 14.57 1.21
N ILE A 265 -14.64 14.67 0.00
CA ILE A 265 -15.82 15.51 -0.27
C ILE A 265 -17.10 14.87 0.26
N LEU A 266 -17.23 13.54 0.21
CA LEU A 266 -18.37 12.81 0.79
C LEU A 266 -18.47 13.02 2.30
N VAL A 267 -17.34 12.92 3.02
CA VAL A 267 -17.31 13.01 4.49
C VAL A 267 -17.29 14.45 5.00
N GLY A 268 -16.63 15.36 4.26
CA GLY A 268 -16.36 16.72 4.72
C GLY A 268 -17.15 17.82 4.02
N GLY A 269 -17.76 17.53 2.87
CA GLY A 269 -18.38 18.53 2.00
C GLY A 269 -19.81 18.89 2.39
N THR A 270 -20.22 20.10 2.01
CA THR A 270 -21.64 20.49 2.02
C THR A 270 -22.39 19.80 0.88
N GLU A 271 -23.72 19.72 0.94
CA GLU A 271 -24.52 19.15 -0.16
C GLU A 271 -24.29 19.87 -1.49
N ALA A 272 -24.10 21.20 -1.46
CA ALA A 272 -23.75 21.97 -2.66
C ALA A 272 -22.39 21.53 -3.24
N GLN A 273 -21.38 21.32 -2.39
CA GLN A 273 -20.06 20.83 -2.82
C GLN A 273 -20.15 19.40 -3.37
N LYS A 274 -20.86 18.50 -2.70
CA LYS A 274 -21.07 17.12 -3.16
C LYS A 274 -21.71 17.07 -4.55
N ASN A 275 -22.82 17.79 -4.73
CA ASN A 275 -23.54 17.88 -6.00
C ASN A 275 -22.71 18.52 -7.12
N LYS A 276 -21.82 19.47 -6.80
CA LYS A 276 -20.95 20.13 -7.78
C LYS A 276 -19.81 19.23 -8.25
N TYR A 277 -19.12 18.57 -7.31
CA TYR A 277 -17.83 17.94 -7.60
C TYR A 277 -17.92 16.43 -7.83
N LEU A 278 -18.70 15.68 -7.04
CA LEU A 278 -18.69 14.22 -7.10
C LEU A 278 -19.09 13.65 -8.47
N PRO A 279 -20.14 14.16 -9.15
CA PRO A 279 -20.48 13.69 -10.50
C PRO A 279 -19.35 13.90 -11.53
N LYS A 280 -18.62 14.99 -11.41
CA LYS A 280 -17.53 15.34 -12.33
C LYS A 280 -16.25 14.54 -12.06
N ILE A 281 -16.00 14.22 -10.79
CA ILE A 281 -14.92 13.31 -10.39
C ILE A 281 -15.25 11.92 -10.90
N SER A 282 -16.49 11.46 -10.68
CA SER A 282 -16.97 10.15 -11.09
C SER A 282 -16.81 9.88 -12.59
N SER A 283 -17.16 10.88 -13.42
CA SER A 283 -17.03 10.79 -14.87
C SER A 283 -15.62 11.03 -15.41
N GLY A 284 -14.66 11.43 -14.57
CA GLY A 284 -13.33 11.87 -15.01
C GLY A 284 -13.31 13.21 -15.74
N GLU A 285 -14.41 13.98 -15.74
CA GLU A 285 -14.46 15.35 -16.28
C GLU A 285 -13.45 16.25 -15.55
N ILE A 286 -13.37 16.10 -14.22
CA ILE A 286 -12.37 16.79 -13.41
C ILE A 286 -11.41 15.80 -12.75
N LEU A 287 -10.13 16.14 -12.78
CA LEU A 287 -9.06 15.35 -12.19
C LEU A 287 -8.58 15.99 -10.88
N PRO A 288 -8.64 15.28 -9.75
CA PRO A 288 -8.15 15.81 -8.48
C PRO A 288 -6.67 15.53 -8.25
N THR A 289 -6.02 16.43 -7.50
CA THR A 289 -4.74 16.13 -6.83
C THR A 289 -4.72 16.62 -5.38
N ALA A 290 -3.88 16.01 -4.56
CA ALA A 290 -3.66 16.36 -3.16
C ALA A 290 -2.50 17.34 -3.01
N VAL A 291 -2.70 18.43 -2.26
CA VAL A 291 -1.71 19.50 -2.10
C VAL A 291 -1.46 19.78 -0.62
N PHE A 292 -0.60 18.96 -0.02
CA PHE A 292 -0.37 18.93 1.44
C PHE A 292 1.07 19.29 1.82
N THR A 293 2.04 18.52 1.31
CA THR A 293 3.46 18.58 1.69
C THR A 293 4.10 19.91 1.35
N GLU A 294 4.95 20.40 2.26
CA GLU A 294 5.78 21.60 2.09
C GLU A 294 7.26 21.24 2.17
N PRO A 295 8.19 22.07 1.65
CA PRO A 295 9.62 21.77 1.65
C PRO A 295 10.20 21.39 3.02
N ASN A 296 9.62 21.91 4.11
CA ASN A 296 10.06 21.64 5.48
C ASN A 296 9.02 20.86 6.32
N ASN A 297 7.89 20.44 5.73
CA ASN A 297 6.80 19.76 6.44
C ASN A 297 6.20 18.65 5.57
N GLY A 298 6.65 17.40 5.81
CA GLY A 298 6.06 16.18 5.25
C GLY A 298 5.38 15.34 6.35
N SER A 299 6.18 14.60 7.13
CA SER A 299 5.68 13.75 8.21
C SER A 299 4.92 14.51 9.31
N ASP A 300 5.38 15.72 9.68
CA ASP A 300 4.66 16.64 10.57
C ASP A 300 3.78 17.61 9.75
N LEU A 301 2.70 17.07 9.18
CA LEU A 301 1.77 17.84 8.35
C LEU A 301 1.00 18.90 9.17
N ALA A 302 0.80 18.68 10.47
CA ALA A 302 0.15 19.65 11.35
C ALA A 302 0.96 20.96 11.51
N GLY A 303 2.27 20.89 11.26
CA GLY A 303 3.21 22.01 11.30
C GLY A 303 3.25 22.88 10.04
N LEU A 304 2.43 22.60 9.01
CA LEU A 304 2.46 23.33 7.74
C LEU A 304 2.25 24.85 7.90
N ARG A 305 2.81 25.63 6.98
CA ARG A 305 2.93 27.10 7.02
C ARG A 305 2.19 27.83 5.92
N THR A 306 1.82 27.17 4.82
CA THR A 306 0.99 27.77 3.76
C THR A 306 -0.28 28.32 4.38
N ARG A 307 -0.54 29.61 4.18
CA ARG A 307 -1.65 30.33 4.82
C ARG A 307 -2.72 30.68 3.82
N ALA A 308 -3.96 30.76 4.29
CA ALA A 308 -5.09 31.28 3.53
C ALA A 308 -5.75 32.40 4.35
N VAL A 309 -5.81 33.61 3.80
CA VAL A 309 -6.42 34.78 4.47
C VAL A 309 -7.70 35.13 3.74
N ARG A 310 -8.82 35.23 4.46
CA ARG A 310 -10.10 35.60 3.88
C ARG A 310 -10.15 37.10 3.52
N GLU A 311 -10.50 37.40 2.28
CA GLU A 311 -10.72 38.76 1.77
C GLU A 311 -12.04 38.77 0.99
N GLY A 312 -13.12 39.20 1.64
CA GLY A 312 -14.46 39.18 1.04
C GLY A 312 -14.99 37.77 0.81
N ASP A 313 -15.28 37.45 -0.45
CA ASP A 313 -15.80 36.17 -0.93
C ASP A 313 -14.71 35.20 -1.41
N VAL A 314 -13.43 35.54 -1.25
CA VAL A 314 -12.30 34.68 -1.58
C VAL A 314 -11.33 34.53 -0.40
N TYR A 315 -10.50 33.49 -0.47
CA TYR A 315 -9.28 33.34 0.33
C TYR A 315 -8.06 33.60 -0.56
N LYS A 316 -7.11 34.36 -0.04
CA LYS A 316 -5.78 34.55 -0.63
C LYS A 316 -4.81 33.56 -0.03
N VAL A 317 -4.36 32.60 -0.83
CA VAL A 317 -3.41 31.57 -0.42
C VAL A 317 -1.98 32.05 -0.70
N THR A 318 -1.08 31.87 0.27
CA THR A 318 0.35 32.14 0.09
C THR A 318 1.19 31.10 0.79
N GLY A 319 2.13 30.49 0.07
CA GLY A 319 3.02 29.46 0.60
C GLY A 319 3.64 28.61 -0.49
N ASN A 320 4.41 27.60 -0.08
CA ASN A 320 5.10 26.69 -0.98
C ASN A 320 4.70 25.25 -0.67
N LYS A 321 4.43 24.48 -1.71
CA LYS A 321 4.13 23.06 -1.68
C LYS A 321 5.13 22.31 -2.56
N THR A 322 5.38 21.05 -2.26
CA THR A 322 6.34 20.23 -3.01
C THR A 322 5.90 18.77 -3.00
N TRP A 323 6.48 17.95 -3.87
CA TRP A 323 6.08 16.56 -4.08
C TRP A 323 4.61 16.41 -4.48
N ILE A 324 4.08 17.39 -5.22
CA ILE A 324 2.69 17.37 -5.67
C ILE A 324 2.61 16.59 -6.97
N THR A 325 1.93 15.45 -6.94
CA THR A 325 1.75 14.60 -8.11
C THR A 325 0.63 15.09 -9.02
N HIS A 326 0.83 15.08 -10.33
CA HIS A 326 -0.18 15.43 -11.34
C HIS A 326 -0.77 16.85 -11.35
N PRO A 327 -0.17 17.90 -10.75
CA PRO A 327 -0.85 19.17 -10.57
C PRO A 327 -1.04 19.94 -11.88
N VAL A 328 -0.23 19.71 -12.92
CA VAL A 328 -0.41 20.40 -14.21
C VAL A 328 -1.76 20.05 -14.85
N ARG A 329 -2.14 18.77 -14.86
CA ARG A 329 -3.36 18.28 -15.51
C ARG A 329 -4.57 18.14 -14.59
N ALA A 330 -4.40 18.38 -13.29
CA ALA A 330 -5.50 18.42 -12.33
C ALA A 330 -6.40 19.66 -12.54
N ASP A 331 -7.70 19.52 -12.31
CA ASP A 331 -8.68 20.62 -12.34
C ASP A 331 -8.98 21.15 -10.93
N ILE A 332 -8.83 20.28 -9.92
CA ILE A 332 -9.01 20.63 -8.52
C ILE A 332 -7.83 20.17 -7.68
N MET A 333 -7.49 20.97 -6.68
CA MET A 333 -6.50 20.67 -5.66
C MET A 333 -7.22 20.56 -4.30
N THR A 334 -7.12 19.41 -3.64
CA THR A 334 -7.47 19.32 -2.22
C THR A 334 -6.31 19.93 -1.42
N LEU A 335 -6.45 21.21 -1.08
CA LEU A 335 -5.37 22.07 -0.61
C LEU A 335 -5.51 22.34 0.88
N LEU A 336 -4.55 21.84 1.67
CA LEU A 336 -4.52 22.04 3.12
C LEU A 336 -3.67 23.27 3.46
N THR A 337 -4.28 24.23 4.16
CA THR A 337 -3.64 25.50 4.55
C THR A 337 -3.97 25.87 5.99
N ARG A 338 -3.21 26.80 6.56
CA ARG A 338 -3.47 27.43 7.85
C ARG A 338 -4.35 28.66 7.66
N THR A 339 -5.58 28.64 8.17
CA THR A 339 -6.47 29.82 8.17
C THR A 339 -6.41 30.57 9.49
N ASN A 340 -6.11 29.89 10.60
CA ASN A 340 -5.92 30.52 11.91
C ASN A 340 -4.43 30.48 12.32
N PRO A 341 -3.69 31.61 12.26
CA PRO A 341 -2.29 31.68 12.64
C PRO A 341 -2.06 31.60 14.17
N ASN A 342 -3.09 31.88 14.97
CA ASN A 342 -3.01 31.86 16.43
C ASN A 342 -3.26 30.47 17.01
N GLU A 343 -3.83 29.56 16.22
CA GLU A 343 -4.08 28.17 16.62
C GLU A 343 -2.94 27.28 16.14
N LYS A 344 -2.18 26.72 17.09
CA LYS A 344 -1.05 25.83 16.79
C LYS A 344 -1.52 24.43 16.40
N GLY A 345 -0.69 23.74 15.62
CA GLY A 345 -0.95 22.36 15.21
C GLY A 345 -2.16 22.24 14.28
N TYR A 346 -2.83 21.09 14.36
CA TYR A 346 -3.85 20.66 13.40
C TYR A 346 -5.15 21.46 13.43
N LYS A 347 -5.48 22.10 14.56
CA LYS A 347 -6.74 22.83 14.75
C LYS A 347 -6.80 24.15 13.96
N GLY A 348 -5.65 24.69 13.56
CA GLY A 348 -5.59 25.89 12.73
C GLY A 348 -5.68 25.63 11.22
N LEU A 349 -5.88 24.37 10.82
CA LEU A 349 -5.81 23.94 9.42
C LEU A 349 -7.19 23.75 8.80
N SER A 350 -7.32 24.21 7.55
CA SER A 350 -8.54 24.17 6.76
C SER A 350 -8.26 23.55 5.39
N MET A 351 -9.23 22.78 4.88
CA MET A 351 -9.15 22.11 3.59
C MET A 351 -9.95 22.89 2.55
N PHE A 352 -9.35 23.12 1.38
CA PHE A 352 -9.99 23.77 0.25
C PHE A 352 -10.14 22.81 -0.93
N ILE A 353 -11.24 22.95 -1.67
CA ILE A 353 -11.39 22.40 -3.02
C ILE A 353 -10.94 23.51 -4.00
N ALA A 354 -9.63 23.67 -4.16
CA ALA A 354 -9.05 24.76 -4.93
C ALA A 354 -9.09 24.44 -6.44
N GLU A 355 -10.07 25.02 -7.14
CA GLU A 355 -10.22 24.92 -8.59
C GLU A 355 -9.09 25.67 -9.32
N LYS A 356 -8.62 25.11 -10.44
CA LYS A 356 -7.68 25.78 -11.34
C LYS A 356 -7.81 25.27 -12.78
N PRO A 357 -7.40 26.07 -13.77
CA PRO A 357 -7.21 25.57 -15.13
C PRO A 357 -6.08 24.51 -15.19
N ARG A 358 -6.24 23.56 -16.12
CA ARG A 358 -5.13 22.68 -16.56
C ARG A 358 -4.05 23.51 -17.25
N GLY A 359 -2.79 23.13 -17.08
CA GLY A 359 -1.64 23.68 -17.79
C GLY A 359 -1.17 22.80 -18.94
N THR A 360 -0.10 23.24 -19.59
CA THR A 360 0.69 22.48 -20.58
C THR A 360 2.14 22.37 -20.13
N ASP A 361 3.00 21.68 -20.87
CA ASP A 361 4.43 21.63 -20.54
C ASP A 361 5.09 23.02 -20.64
N GLU A 362 4.62 23.86 -21.57
CA GLU A 362 5.12 25.24 -21.75
C GLU A 362 4.59 26.20 -20.69
N ALA A 363 3.36 25.96 -20.21
CA ALA A 363 2.68 26.79 -19.21
C ALA A 363 2.00 25.90 -18.15
N PRO A 364 2.77 25.28 -17.23
CA PRO A 364 2.25 24.27 -16.31
C PRO A 364 1.25 24.81 -15.29
N PHE A 365 1.37 26.09 -14.93
CA PHE A 365 0.52 26.75 -13.94
C PHE A 365 0.00 28.09 -14.47
N PRO A 366 -1.04 28.09 -15.32
CA PRO A 366 -1.57 29.31 -15.93
C PRO A 366 -2.47 30.13 -14.99
N ALA A 367 -2.82 29.59 -13.81
CA ALA A 367 -3.63 30.29 -12.83
C ALA A 367 -2.86 31.47 -12.20
N LYS A 368 -3.52 32.62 -12.06
CA LYS A 368 -2.92 33.81 -11.42
C LYS A 368 -2.55 33.49 -9.97
N GLY A 369 -1.34 33.89 -9.55
CA GLY A 369 -0.84 33.65 -8.20
C GLY A 369 -0.36 32.22 -7.94
N MET A 370 -0.25 31.39 -8.98
CA MET A 370 0.30 30.03 -8.91
C MET A 370 1.52 29.93 -9.84
N THR A 371 2.59 29.34 -9.34
CA THR A 371 3.83 29.08 -10.09
C THR A 371 4.39 27.73 -9.67
N GLY A 372 5.36 27.19 -10.41
CA GLY A 372 5.97 25.92 -10.05
C GLY A 372 6.82 25.33 -11.16
N GLY A 373 7.44 24.19 -10.87
CA GLY A 373 8.30 23.46 -11.78
C GLY A 373 8.33 21.97 -11.47
N GLU A 374 8.58 21.16 -12.50
CA GLU A 374 8.73 19.71 -12.34
C GLU A 374 9.97 19.39 -11.50
N ILE A 375 9.84 18.40 -10.62
CA ILE A 375 10.94 17.79 -9.88
C ILE A 375 11.40 16.58 -10.70
N GLU A 376 12.69 16.55 -11.08
CA GLU A 376 13.26 15.36 -11.71
C GLU A 376 13.36 14.21 -10.69
N VAL A 377 12.67 13.10 -10.99
CA VAL A 377 12.54 11.96 -10.09
C VAL A 377 13.11 10.67 -10.67
N LEU A 378 13.59 9.80 -9.78
CA LEU A 378 14.12 8.49 -10.14
C LEU A 378 13.05 7.52 -10.68
N GLY A 379 11.83 7.55 -10.10
CA GLY A 379 10.70 6.66 -10.41
C GLY A 379 9.37 7.41 -10.39
N TYR A 380 8.25 6.72 -10.62
CA TYR A 380 6.89 7.30 -10.51
C TYR A 380 6.61 8.51 -11.43
N ARG A 381 7.08 8.48 -12.68
CA ARG A 381 7.12 9.68 -13.56
C ARG A 381 5.83 9.99 -14.32
N GLY A 382 4.87 9.07 -14.36
CA GLY A 382 3.75 9.09 -15.31
C GLY A 382 2.72 10.20 -15.06
N MET A 383 2.75 10.76 -13.86
CA MET A 383 1.97 11.94 -13.50
C MET A 383 2.85 13.13 -13.14
N LYS A 384 4.16 12.90 -12.99
CA LYS A 384 5.19 13.85 -12.56
C LYS A 384 4.92 14.47 -11.18
N GLU A 385 5.98 15.00 -10.59
CA GLU A 385 5.98 15.64 -9.28
C GLU A 385 6.41 17.09 -9.44
N PHE A 386 5.80 18.01 -8.69
CA PHE A 386 6.10 19.44 -8.82
C PHE A 386 6.30 20.11 -7.47
N GLU A 387 7.13 21.15 -7.52
CA GLU A 387 7.07 22.26 -6.57
C GLU A 387 6.02 23.26 -7.04
N ILE A 388 5.27 23.83 -6.10
CA ILE A 388 4.23 24.82 -6.37
C ILE A 388 4.37 25.98 -5.39
N GLY A 389 4.50 27.19 -5.93
CA GLY A 389 4.44 28.45 -5.18
C GLY A 389 3.08 29.11 -5.35
N PHE A 390 2.48 29.51 -4.23
CA PHE A 390 1.28 30.34 -4.19
C PHE A 390 1.64 31.74 -3.70
N ASP A 391 1.30 32.75 -4.49
CA ASP A 391 1.38 34.16 -4.14
C ASP A 391 0.01 34.82 -4.38
N ASN A 392 -0.75 34.99 -3.30
CA ASN A 392 -2.12 35.49 -3.33
C ASN A 392 -3.04 34.76 -4.32
N PHE A 393 -2.85 33.44 -4.47
CA PHE A 393 -3.74 32.59 -5.25
C PHE A 393 -5.15 32.63 -4.65
N GLU A 394 -6.15 32.91 -5.49
CA GLU A 394 -7.52 33.11 -5.05
C GLU A 394 -8.29 31.79 -5.05
N VAL A 395 -8.94 31.48 -3.92
CA VAL A 395 -9.89 30.37 -3.80
C VAL A 395 -11.23 30.93 -3.33
N PRO A 396 -12.35 30.67 -4.04
CA PRO A 396 -13.68 31.09 -3.57
C PRO A 396 -13.98 30.60 -2.15
N ALA A 397 -14.61 31.43 -1.33
CA ALA A 397 -14.91 31.08 0.06
C ALA A 397 -15.88 29.89 0.17
N GLU A 398 -16.76 29.70 -0.82
CA GLU A 398 -17.63 28.53 -0.96
C GLU A 398 -16.87 27.21 -1.19
N ASN A 399 -15.61 27.28 -1.59
CA ASN A 399 -14.74 26.12 -1.79
C ASN A 399 -13.96 25.72 -0.52
N LEU A 400 -14.18 26.39 0.61
CA LEU A 400 -13.77 25.87 1.93
C LEU A 400 -14.59 24.62 2.23
N LEU A 401 -13.93 23.46 2.32
CA LEU A 401 -14.61 22.16 2.48
C LEU A 401 -15.46 22.15 3.77
N GLY A 402 -16.77 21.95 3.62
CA GLY A 402 -17.71 21.94 4.74
C GLY A 402 -18.06 23.33 5.31
N GLY A 403 -17.44 24.41 4.81
CA GLY A 403 -17.78 25.79 5.16
C GLY A 403 -17.29 26.27 6.54
N GLU A 404 -16.58 25.45 7.32
CA GLU A 404 -16.05 25.81 8.64
C GLU A 404 -14.52 25.69 8.67
N GLU A 405 -13.84 26.76 9.11
CA GLU A 405 -12.38 26.76 9.28
C GLU A 405 -11.94 25.81 10.40
N GLY A 406 -10.68 25.34 10.33
CA GLY A 406 -10.07 24.52 11.39
C GLY A 406 -10.49 23.05 11.37
N LYS A 407 -11.27 22.62 10.38
CA LYS A 407 -11.70 21.21 10.21
C LYS A 407 -10.82 20.40 9.26
N GLY A 408 -9.92 21.03 8.53
CA GLY A 408 -9.21 20.43 7.39
C GLY A 408 -8.44 19.17 7.75
N PHE A 409 -7.72 19.17 8.88
CA PHE A 409 -6.96 18.01 9.30
C PHE A 409 -7.84 16.85 9.76
N LYS A 410 -8.98 17.14 10.42
CA LYS A 410 -9.94 16.10 10.82
C LYS A 410 -10.60 15.46 9.61
N GLN A 411 -11.04 16.28 8.64
CA GLN A 411 -11.59 15.79 7.37
C GLN A 411 -10.59 14.90 6.63
N LEU A 412 -9.31 15.29 6.60
CA LEU A 412 -8.25 14.48 5.99
C LEU A 412 -8.05 13.14 6.72
N MET A 413 -8.09 13.12 8.05
CA MET A 413 -7.91 11.89 8.84
C MET A 413 -8.94 10.81 8.52
N GLU A 414 -10.19 11.19 8.19
CA GLU A 414 -11.25 10.25 7.81
C GLU A 414 -10.91 9.44 6.54
N THR A 415 -10.02 9.98 5.69
CA THR A 415 -9.59 9.31 4.44
C THR A 415 -8.39 8.38 4.62
N PHE A 416 -7.74 8.38 5.79
CA PHE A 416 -6.47 7.66 5.97
C PHE A 416 -6.61 6.14 5.88
N GLU A 417 -7.75 5.57 6.30
CA GLU A 417 -8.00 4.14 6.15
C GLU A 417 -7.93 3.74 4.68
N SER A 418 -8.70 4.43 3.82
CA SER A 418 -8.73 4.17 2.39
C SER A 418 -7.41 4.51 1.70
N ALA A 419 -6.73 5.61 2.08
CA ALA A 419 -5.42 5.94 1.51
C ALA A 419 -4.37 4.86 1.80
N ARG A 420 -4.40 4.25 3.00
CA ARG A 420 -3.50 3.15 3.38
C ARG A 420 -3.85 1.86 2.63
N ILE A 421 -5.13 1.50 2.57
CA ILE A 421 -5.62 0.34 1.79
C ILE A 421 -5.19 0.46 0.32
N GLN A 422 -5.40 1.62 -0.30
CA GLN A 422 -5.00 1.87 -1.69
C GLN A 422 -3.50 1.89 -1.90
N THR A 423 -2.72 2.30 -0.90
CA THR A 423 -1.26 2.18 -0.96
C THR A 423 -0.82 0.72 -0.93
N ALA A 424 -1.46 -0.11 -0.10
CA ALA A 424 -1.21 -1.55 -0.07
C ALA A 424 -1.60 -2.21 -1.41
N ALA A 425 -2.76 -1.87 -1.98
CA ALA A 425 -3.19 -2.38 -3.29
C ALA A 425 -2.21 -2.03 -4.42
N ARG A 426 -1.76 -0.77 -4.48
CA ARG A 426 -0.71 -0.35 -5.44
C ARG A 426 0.59 -1.12 -5.24
N ALA A 427 0.98 -1.37 -3.98
CA ALA A 427 2.15 -2.17 -3.67
C ALA A 427 2.03 -3.62 -4.13
N LEU A 428 0.87 -4.25 -3.95
CA LEU A 428 0.59 -5.60 -4.47
C LEU A 428 0.73 -5.66 -5.99
N GLY A 429 0.19 -4.67 -6.71
CA GLY A 429 0.32 -4.59 -8.17
C GLY A 429 1.78 -4.49 -8.61
N VAL A 430 2.55 -3.59 -8.00
CA VAL A 430 3.99 -3.45 -8.29
C VAL A 430 4.77 -4.73 -7.96
N ALA A 431 4.47 -5.37 -6.84
CA ALA A 431 5.09 -6.64 -6.45
C ALA A 431 4.76 -7.75 -7.45
N GLN A 432 3.51 -7.83 -7.92
CA GLN A 432 3.07 -8.77 -8.92
C GLN A 432 3.77 -8.52 -10.27
N CYS A 433 3.93 -7.26 -10.68
CA CYS A 433 4.70 -6.89 -11.87
C CYS A 433 6.16 -7.40 -11.79
N ALA A 434 6.81 -7.18 -10.64
CA ALA A 434 8.17 -7.67 -10.41
C ALA A 434 8.24 -9.19 -10.48
N LEU A 435 7.28 -9.90 -9.88
CA LEU A 435 7.18 -11.35 -9.96
C LEU A 435 7.05 -11.82 -11.41
N ASP A 436 6.16 -11.22 -12.20
CA ASP A 436 5.91 -11.63 -13.58
C ASP A 436 7.13 -11.44 -14.46
N LEU A 437 7.78 -10.27 -14.36
CA LEU A 437 9.00 -9.96 -15.11
C LEU A 437 10.13 -10.91 -14.72
N GLY A 438 10.32 -11.14 -13.41
CA GLY A 438 11.31 -12.06 -12.88
C GLY A 438 11.07 -13.50 -13.35
N LEU A 439 9.83 -13.98 -13.30
CA LEU A 439 9.44 -15.33 -13.73
C LEU A 439 9.65 -15.50 -15.24
N LYS A 440 9.18 -14.55 -16.04
CA LYS A 440 9.36 -14.57 -17.50
C LYS A 440 10.84 -14.65 -17.87
N TYR A 441 11.67 -13.76 -17.32
CA TYR A 441 13.11 -13.78 -17.59
C TYR A 441 13.78 -15.06 -17.11
N ALA A 442 13.38 -15.58 -15.94
CA ALA A 442 13.93 -16.81 -15.40
C ALA A 442 13.66 -18.03 -16.30
N LYS A 443 12.49 -18.07 -16.95
CA LYS A 443 12.09 -19.15 -17.87
C LYS A 443 12.78 -19.04 -19.23
N GLU A 444 12.94 -17.83 -19.75
CA GLU A 444 13.49 -17.59 -21.09
C GLU A 444 15.02 -17.59 -21.11
N ARG A 445 15.69 -17.09 -20.06
CA ARG A 445 17.15 -16.95 -20.04
C ARG A 445 17.84 -18.27 -19.76
N ILE A 446 18.70 -18.71 -20.68
CA ILE A 446 19.54 -19.90 -20.53
C ILE A 446 20.94 -19.53 -20.01
N GLN A 447 21.38 -20.19 -18.94
CA GLN A 447 22.78 -20.19 -18.48
C GLN A 447 23.17 -21.58 -18.00
N PHE A 448 24.45 -21.94 -18.18
CA PHE A 448 24.96 -23.28 -17.85
C PHE A 448 24.08 -24.42 -18.45
N GLY A 449 23.55 -24.21 -19.66
CA GLY A 449 22.78 -25.21 -20.40
C GLY A 449 21.31 -25.40 -20.00
N LYS A 450 20.74 -24.59 -19.10
CA LYS A 450 19.32 -24.67 -18.71
C LYS A 450 18.71 -23.30 -18.36
N PRO A 451 17.38 -23.18 -18.30
CA PRO A 451 16.71 -21.97 -17.83
C PRO A 451 17.20 -21.54 -16.44
N LEU A 452 17.27 -20.24 -16.18
CA LEU A 452 17.60 -19.71 -14.86
C LEU A 452 16.63 -20.22 -13.78
N PHE A 453 15.36 -20.43 -14.14
CA PHE A 453 14.35 -20.97 -13.23
C PHE A 453 14.70 -22.36 -12.68
N ALA A 454 15.55 -23.14 -13.36
CA ALA A 454 15.99 -24.44 -12.89
C ALA A 454 17.10 -24.39 -11.81
N PHE A 455 17.49 -23.20 -11.33
CA PHE A 455 18.44 -23.02 -10.23
C PHE A 455 17.72 -22.61 -8.93
N PRO A 456 18.01 -23.25 -7.78
CA PRO A 456 17.36 -22.95 -6.51
C PRO A 456 17.40 -21.49 -6.08
N ARG A 457 18.50 -20.79 -6.32
CA ARG A 457 18.62 -19.38 -5.93
C ARG A 457 17.73 -18.44 -6.74
N VAL A 458 17.21 -18.89 -7.89
CA VAL A 458 16.27 -18.16 -8.76
C VAL A 458 14.85 -18.54 -8.40
N TYR A 459 14.47 -19.82 -8.46
CA TYR A 459 13.09 -20.20 -8.15
C TYR A 459 12.72 -19.91 -6.68
N ASN A 460 13.66 -19.96 -5.74
CA ASN A 460 13.39 -19.57 -4.34
C ASN A 460 12.98 -18.09 -4.23
N LYS A 461 13.51 -17.21 -5.09
CA LYS A 461 13.10 -15.79 -5.13
C LYS A 461 11.67 -15.66 -5.66
N ILE A 462 11.36 -16.34 -6.75
CA ILE A 462 9.99 -16.37 -7.31
C ILE A 462 8.99 -16.87 -6.26
N VAL A 463 9.32 -17.98 -5.58
CA VAL A 463 8.48 -18.54 -4.52
C VAL A 463 8.33 -17.58 -3.34
N SER A 464 9.42 -16.95 -2.87
CA SER A 464 9.32 -15.93 -1.81
C SER A 464 8.41 -14.77 -2.21
N MET A 465 8.54 -14.26 -3.45
CA MET A 465 7.67 -13.19 -3.94
C MET A 465 6.20 -13.65 -3.95
N ALA A 466 5.90 -14.83 -4.48
CA ALA A 466 4.52 -15.34 -4.53
C ALA A 466 3.90 -15.46 -3.13
N VAL A 467 4.66 -16.00 -2.17
CA VAL A 467 4.24 -16.20 -0.79
C VAL A 467 4.03 -14.86 -0.07
N GLU A 468 4.98 -13.94 -0.16
CA GLU A 468 4.86 -12.65 0.54
C GLU A 468 3.76 -11.76 -0.06
N ILE A 469 3.57 -11.80 -1.39
CA ILE A 469 2.45 -11.14 -2.06
C ILE A 469 1.13 -11.73 -1.58
N HIS A 470 1.02 -13.05 -1.45
CA HIS A 470 -0.18 -13.71 -0.92
C HIS A 470 -0.50 -13.23 0.51
N VAL A 471 0.48 -13.23 1.41
CA VAL A 471 0.29 -12.73 2.80
C VAL A 471 -0.19 -11.28 2.79
N ALA A 472 0.50 -10.39 2.06
CA ALA A 472 0.16 -8.98 2.01
C ALA A 472 -1.23 -8.74 1.38
N ARG A 473 -1.62 -9.55 0.40
CA ARG A 473 -2.94 -9.49 -0.25
C ARG A 473 -4.05 -9.84 0.73
N GLN A 474 -3.88 -10.90 1.54
CA GLN A 474 -4.91 -11.29 2.50
C GLN A 474 -5.13 -10.22 3.58
N ILE A 475 -4.07 -9.57 4.10
CA ILE A 475 -4.20 -8.45 5.04
C ILE A 475 -4.87 -7.24 4.38
N THR A 476 -4.50 -6.94 3.12
CA THR A 476 -5.10 -5.82 2.37
C THR A 476 -6.60 -6.02 2.15
N TYR A 477 -7.00 -7.22 1.71
CA TYR A 477 -8.41 -7.53 1.47
C TYR A 477 -9.21 -7.62 2.78
N PHE A 478 -8.58 -8.05 3.88
CA PHE A 478 -9.19 -7.96 5.20
C PHE A 478 -9.52 -6.50 5.57
N ALA A 479 -8.54 -5.60 5.48
CA ALA A 479 -8.76 -4.19 5.80
C ALA A 479 -9.83 -3.55 4.89
N ALA A 480 -9.87 -3.93 3.61
CA ALA A 480 -10.91 -3.47 2.69
C ALA A 480 -12.31 -3.97 3.07
N ARG A 481 -12.46 -5.25 3.44
CA ARG A 481 -13.74 -5.80 3.93
C ARG A 481 -14.23 -5.12 5.20
N GLU A 482 -13.34 -4.90 6.17
CA GLU A 482 -13.71 -4.19 7.41
C GLU A 482 -14.19 -2.77 7.11
N LYS A 483 -13.54 -2.07 6.17
CA LYS A 483 -13.97 -0.74 5.73
C LYS A 483 -15.34 -0.77 5.03
N ASP A 484 -15.58 -1.77 4.18
CA ASP A 484 -16.87 -1.96 3.49
C ASP A 484 -18.02 -2.26 4.47
N GLU A 485 -17.72 -2.92 5.59
CA GLU A 485 -18.67 -3.17 6.69
C GLU A 485 -18.83 -1.96 7.63
N GLY A 486 -18.16 -0.84 7.37
CA GLY A 486 -18.19 0.36 8.20
C GLY A 486 -17.47 0.21 9.54
N LYS A 487 -16.66 -0.84 9.69
CA LYS A 487 -15.83 -1.06 10.88
C LYS A 487 -14.57 -0.21 10.76
N ARG A 488 -14.10 0.28 11.91
CA ARG A 488 -12.82 0.97 12.01
C ARG A 488 -11.69 0.00 11.70
N CYS A 489 -10.81 0.37 10.78
CA CYS A 489 -9.73 -0.51 10.29
C CYS A 489 -8.39 0.24 10.13
N ASP A 490 -8.16 1.29 10.92
CA ASP A 490 -6.97 2.15 10.82
C ASP A 490 -5.66 1.41 11.11
N LEU A 491 -5.70 0.42 12.00
CA LEU A 491 -4.58 -0.46 12.34
C LEU A 491 -4.27 -1.41 11.19
N GLU A 492 -5.27 -2.14 10.70
CA GLU A 492 -5.10 -3.21 9.71
C GLU A 492 -4.75 -2.64 8.34
N ALA A 493 -5.37 -1.52 7.96
CA ALA A 493 -4.95 -0.75 6.78
C ALA A 493 -3.48 -0.29 6.90
N GLY A 494 -3.07 0.15 8.09
CA GLY A 494 -1.68 0.54 8.36
C GLY A 494 -0.70 -0.64 8.23
N MET A 495 -1.07 -1.80 8.77
CA MET A 495 -0.28 -3.03 8.68
C MET A 495 -0.16 -3.51 7.22
N ALA A 496 -1.26 -3.46 6.46
CA ALA A 496 -1.29 -3.79 5.03
C ALA A 496 -0.34 -2.89 4.23
N LYS A 497 -0.37 -1.57 4.46
CA LYS A 497 0.57 -0.61 3.84
C LYS A 497 2.02 -0.92 4.21
N LEU A 498 2.29 -1.15 5.49
CA LEU A 498 3.64 -1.37 6.01
C LEU A 498 4.28 -2.63 5.39
N LEU A 499 3.54 -3.75 5.41
CA LEU A 499 4.02 -5.00 4.81
C LEU A 499 4.07 -4.92 3.29
N GLY A 500 2.99 -4.47 2.64
CA GLY A 500 2.88 -4.43 1.19
C GLY A 500 4.01 -3.63 0.53
N ALA A 501 4.36 -2.47 1.08
CA ALA A 501 5.46 -1.66 0.57
C ALA A 501 6.82 -2.38 0.66
N ARG A 502 7.10 -3.08 1.77
CA ARG A 502 8.33 -3.88 1.93
C ARG A 502 8.37 -5.04 0.94
N VAL A 503 7.24 -5.75 0.78
CA VAL A 503 7.10 -6.87 -0.14
C VAL A 503 7.34 -6.44 -1.59
N ALA A 504 6.76 -5.30 -2.00
CA ALA A 504 6.99 -4.75 -3.34
C ALA A 504 8.46 -4.41 -3.60
N TRP A 505 9.13 -3.78 -2.61
CA TRP A 505 10.56 -3.48 -2.71
C TRP A 505 11.41 -4.75 -2.83
N ALA A 506 11.19 -5.74 -1.95
CA ALA A 506 11.92 -6.99 -1.98
C ALA A 506 11.66 -7.80 -3.26
N ALA A 507 10.44 -7.75 -3.79
CA ALA A 507 10.10 -8.38 -5.06
C ALA A 507 10.84 -7.73 -6.23
N ALA A 508 10.83 -6.40 -6.32
CA ALA A 508 11.51 -5.67 -7.39
C ALA A 508 13.04 -5.88 -7.35
N ASP A 509 13.65 -5.84 -6.17
CA ASP A 509 15.09 -6.10 -5.98
C ASP A 509 15.46 -7.54 -6.43
N ASN A 510 14.69 -8.53 -5.98
CA ASN A 510 14.90 -9.92 -6.38
C ASN A 510 14.67 -10.15 -7.88
N ALA A 511 13.66 -9.51 -8.47
CA ALA A 511 13.40 -9.59 -9.90
C ALA A 511 14.54 -8.98 -10.71
N LEU A 512 15.07 -7.83 -10.30
CA LEU A 512 16.26 -7.21 -10.91
C LEU A 512 17.46 -8.16 -10.81
N GLN A 513 17.70 -8.74 -9.63
CA GLN A 513 18.79 -9.69 -9.42
C GLN A 513 18.71 -10.92 -10.34
N ILE A 514 17.50 -11.38 -10.68
CA ILE A 514 17.27 -12.49 -11.64
C ILE A 514 17.69 -12.07 -13.06
N HIS A 515 17.51 -10.79 -13.42
CA HIS A 515 17.95 -10.26 -14.72
C HIS A 515 19.47 -10.05 -14.80
N GLY A 516 20.18 -10.02 -13.66
CA GLY A 516 21.61 -9.75 -13.61
C GLY A 516 21.93 -8.36 -14.19
N GLY A 517 22.97 -8.27 -15.02
CA GLY A 517 23.37 -6.99 -15.65
C GLY A 517 22.27 -6.34 -16.48
N ASN A 518 21.40 -7.13 -17.12
CA ASN A 518 20.28 -6.61 -17.92
C ASN A 518 19.23 -5.90 -17.06
N GLY A 519 19.16 -6.20 -15.76
CA GLY A 519 18.22 -5.56 -14.85
C GLY A 519 18.45 -4.06 -14.67
N PHE A 520 19.63 -3.55 -15.05
CA PHE A 520 19.98 -2.12 -15.03
C PHE A 520 19.73 -1.42 -16.38
N ALA A 521 19.46 -2.16 -17.46
CA ALA A 521 19.24 -1.58 -18.77
C ALA A 521 17.80 -1.07 -18.90
N LEU A 522 17.63 0.16 -19.37
CA LEU A 522 16.32 0.80 -19.54
C LEU A 522 15.42 0.14 -20.61
N GLU A 523 15.94 -0.82 -21.38
CA GLU A 523 15.09 -1.65 -22.24
C GLU A 523 14.26 -2.68 -21.45
N TYR A 524 14.71 -3.06 -20.25
CA TYR A 524 14.01 -4.01 -19.38
C TYR A 524 13.13 -3.27 -18.36
N PRO A 525 11.81 -3.50 -18.36
CA PRO A 525 10.89 -2.82 -17.43
C PRO A 525 11.21 -3.01 -15.95
N VAL A 526 11.98 -4.04 -15.58
CA VAL A 526 12.36 -4.30 -14.18
C VAL A 526 13.15 -3.15 -13.55
N SER A 527 13.93 -2.39 -14.35
CA SER A 527 14.67 -1.23 -13.85
C SER A 527 13.73 -0.10 -13.42
N ARG A 528 12.63 0.10 -14.15
CA ARG A 528 11.54 1.02 -13.79
C ARG A 528 10.82 0.54 -12.54
N VAL A 529 10.44 -0.75 -12.52
CA VAL A 529 9.70 -1.36 -11.40
C VAL A 529 10.47 -1.28 -10.09
N LEU A 530 11.81 -1.37 -10.11
CA LEU A 530 12.66 -1.10 -8.95
C LEU A 530 12.42 0.30 -8.36
N CYS A 531 12.38 1.31 -9.22
CA CYS A 531 12.18 2.70 -8.81
C CYS A 531 10.75 2.94 -8.33
N ASP A 532 9.77 2.38 -9.03
CA ASP A 532 8.35 2.44 -8.66
C ASP A 532 8.08 1.77 -7.29
N ALA A 533 8.73 0.64 -7.01
CA ALA A 533 8.59 -0.05 -5.73
C ALA A 533 9.18 0.75 -4.56
N ARG A 534 10.27 1.49 -4.81
CA ARG A 534 11.02 2.18 -3.76
C ARG A 534 10.24 3.34 -3.12
N ILE A 535 9.27 3.93 -3.81
CA ILE A 535 8.50 5.07 -3.29
C ILE A 535 7.37 4.68 -2.34
N LEU A 536 6.93 3.40 -2.35
CA LEU A 536 5.72 2.93 -1.66
C LEU A 536 5.78 3.07 -0.14
N ASN A 537 6.98 3.06 0.44
CA ASN A 537 7.22 3.28 1.87
C ASN A 537 7.54 4.76 2.21
N ILE A 538 7.35 5.70 1.28
CA ILE A 538 7.66 7.14 1.46
C ILE A 538 6.48 8.04 1.07
N PHE A 539 5.98 7.93 -0.17
CA PHE A 539 5.13 8.95 -0.82
C PHE A 539 3.78 9.24 -0.12
N GLU A 540 3.21 8.25 0.56
CA GLU A 540 1.95 8.33 1.32
C GLU A 540 2.25 8.16 2.81
N GLY A 541 3.32 8.83 3.26
CA GLY A 541 3.86 8.74 4.62
C GLY A 541 4.91 7.65 4.77
N ALA A 542 6.00 8.00 5.45
CA ALA A 542 7.12 7.09 5.68
C ALA A 542 6.72 5.84 6.49
N ALA A 543 7.38 4.70 6.27
CA ALA A 543 7.13 3.46 7.00
C ALA A 543 7.30 3.64 8.52
N GLU A 544 8.26 4.47 8.94
CA GLU A 544 8.55 4.77 10.34
C GLU A 544 7.37 5.53 10.98
N ILE A 545 6.74 6.45 10.24
CA ILE A 545 5.53 7.15 10.71
C ILE A 545 4.33 6.20 10.73
N GLN A 546 4.22 5.31 9.75
CA GLN A 546 3.16 4.29 9.77
C GLN A 546 3.31 3.36 10.98
N ALA A 547 4.52 2.91 11.29
CA ALA A 547 4.83 2.11 12.47
C ALA A 547 4.58 2.88 13.77
N GLN A 548 4.96 4.16 13.83
CA GLN A 548 4.68 5.07 14.94
C GLN A 548 3.17 5.16 15.24
N VAL A 549 2.35 5.35 14.20
CA VAL A 549 0.88 5.47 14.34
C VAL A 549 0.27 4.16 14.83
N ILE A 550 0.66 3.02 14.24
CA ILE A 550 0.19 1.70 14.66
C ILE A 550 0.57 1.45 16.13
N ALA A 551 1.85 1.62 16.47
CA ALA A 551 2.36 1.39 17.81
C ALA A 551 1.64 2.25 18.85
N ARG A 552 1.46 3.55 18.59
CA ARG A 552 0.74 4.44 19.50
C ARG A 552 -0.70 3.98 19.73
N ARG A 553 -1.43 3.62 18.67
CA ARG A 553 -2.81 3.12 18.77
C ARG A 553 -2.87 1.83 19.61
N LEU A 554 -1.97 0.88 19.38
CA LEU A 554 -1.89 -0.38 20.15
C LEU A 554 -1.59 -0.14 21.64
N LEU A 555 -0.72 0.83 21.95
CA LEU A 555 -0.29 1.12 23.32
C LEU A 555 -1.31 1.94 24.10
N GLU A 556 -2.12 2.77 23.43
CA GLU A 556 -3.19 3.55 24.06
C GLU A 556 -4.38 2.65 24.46
N GLY A 557 -4.69 1.64 23.63
CA GLY A 557 -5.86 0.76 23.78
C GLY A 557 -6.94 1.15 22.79
#